data_AF-A0A1I7CWJ5-F1
#
_entry.id   AF-A0A1I7CWJ5-F1
#
_cell.length_a   1.000
_cell.length_b   1.000
_cell.length_c   1.000
_cell.angle_alpha   90.00
_cell.angle_beta   90.00
_cell.angle_gamma   90.00
#
_symmetry.space_group_name_H-M   'P 1'
#
loop_
_entity.id
_entity.type
_entity.pdbx_description
1 polymer ?
#
loop_
_entity_poly.entity_id
_entity_poly.type
_entity_poly.pdbx_seq_one_letter_code
_entity_poly.pdbx_strand_id
1 'polypeptide(L)'
;MSDDQTAKVTAHQKNDDDKWYYSISGDDERVGPYDSEEEALAAGEEVLDEMASDDEDEDEDGDEVVAEADDNDSDEEEDEEKASA
;
A
#
# COMPACT_ATOMS: atom_id res chain seq x y z
N MET A 1 -9.88 15.05 4.12
CA MET A 1 -8.68 15.90 4.16
C MET A 1 -7.60 14.98 3.68
N SER A 2 -7.09 15.19 2.47
CA SER A 2 -5.92 14.46 2.00
C SER A 2 -4.78 14.96 2.85
N ASP A 3 -4.39 14.17 3.84
CA ASP A 3 -3.14 14.38 4.55
C ASP A 3 -2.07 14.24 3.46
N ASP A 4 -1.54 15.39 3.04
CA ASP A 4 -0.40 15.52 2.16
C ASP A 4 0.80 14.99 2.95
N GLN A 5 0.86 13.67 3.13
CA GLN A 5 2.06 12.96 3.55
C GLN A 5 2.99 12.94 2.33
N THR A 6 3.44 14.12 1.88
CA THR A 6 4.54 14.20 0.94
C THR A 6 5.77 13.68 1.66
N ALA A 7 6.07 12.40 1.43
CA ALA A 7 7.32 11.81 1.86
C ALA A 7 8.47 12.71 1.35
N LYS A 8 9.44 12.99 2.22
CA LYS A 8 10.50 13.98 1.95
C LYS A 8 11.87 13.41 2.28
N VAL A 9 12.78 13.50 1.33
CA VAL A 9 14.18 13.11 1.49
C VAL A 9 14.93 14.18 2.28
N THR A 10 15.68 13.74 3.30
CA THR A 10 16.56 14.61 4.09
C THR A 10 17.95 14.01 4.14
N ALA A 11 18.98 14.81 3.83
CA ALA A 11 20.38 14.40 3.93
C ALA A 11 20.99 14.82 5.27
N HIS A 12 21.83 13.94 5.83
CA HIS A 12 22.51 14.11 7.10
C HIS A 12 23.99 13.73 6.96
N GLN A 13 24.89 14.65 7.27
CA GLN A 13 26.32 14.35 7.33
C GLN A 13 26.69 13.79 8.71
N LYS A 14 27.48 12.72 8.72
CA LYS A 14 28.04 12.17 9.96
C LYS A 14 29.40 12.80 10.21
N ASN A 15 29.55 13.52 11.33
CA ASN A 15 30.75 14.29 11.69
C ASN A 15 32.07 13.49 11.77
N ASP A 16 32.02 12.15 11.72
CA ASP A 16 33.19 11.26 11.92
C ASP A 16 33.85 10.80 10.62
N ASP A 17 33.12 10.82 9.50
CA ASP A 17 33.53 10.17 8.25
C ASP A 17 33.50 11.11 7.02
N ASP A 18 33.06 12.36 7.18
CA ASP A 18 32.69 13.30 6.10
C ASP A 18 31.61 12.77 5.13
N LYS A 19 31.06 11.59 5.41
CA LYS A 19 30.06 10.88 4.61
C LYS A 19 28.65 11.39 4.85
N TRP A 20 27.87 11.39 3.78
CA TRP A 20 26.47 11.79 3.76
C TRP A 20 25.55 10.57 3.73
N TYR A 21 24.40 10.68 4.37
CA TYR A 21 23.36 9.66 4.39
C TYR A 21 22.01 10.35 4.20
N TYR A 22 21.12 9.78 3.40
CA TYR A 22 19.76 10.29 3.31
C TYR A 22 18.80 9.43 4.14
N SER A 23 17.65 10.01 4.50
CA SER A 23 16.50 9.33 5.08
C SER A 23 15.22 9.92 4.50
N ILE A 24 14.22 9.08 4.27
CA ILE A 24 12.92 9.47 3.73
C ILE A 24 11.94 9.64 4.89
N SER A 25 11.22 10.77 4.96
CA SER A 25 10.25 11.02 6.02
C SER A 25 9.15 9.95 6.03
N GLY A 26 9.15 9.10 7.06
CA GLY A 26 8.32 7.90 7.15
C GLY A 26 9.14 6.64 7.42
N ASP A 27 10.43 6.69 7.10
CA ASP A 27 11.40 5.62 7.26
C ASP A 27 12.59 6.10 8.10
N ASP A 28 12.93 5.39 9.18
CA ASP A 28 14.06 5.73 10.07
C ASP A 28 15.39 5.18 9.55
N GLU A 29 15.40 4.49 8.40
CA GLU A 29 16.61 3.96 7.80
C GLU A 29 17.43 5.09 7.18
N ARG A 30 18.74 5.06 7.49
CA ARG A 30 19.72 5.95 6.89
C ARG A 30 20.46 5.20 5.80
N VAL A 31 20.24 5.60 4.56
CA VAL A 31 20.86 4.97 3.38
C VAL A 31 22.11 5.76 3.00
N GLY A 32 23.19 5.03 2.69
CA GLY A 32 24.51 5.59 2.38
C GLY A 32 25.64 4.60 2.70
N PRO A 33 26.91 5.03 2.72
CA PRO A 33 27.39 6.42 2.65
C PRO A 33 27.56 6.98 1.23
N TYR A 34 27.41 8.30 1.12
CA TYR A 34 27.65 9.11 -0.08
C TYR A 34 28.79 10.11 0.14
N ASP A 35 29.45 10.49 -0.95
CA ASP A 35 30.58 11.43 -0.92
C ASP A 35 30.13 12.90 -0.81
N SER A 36 28.86 13.20 -1.07
CA SER A 36 28.31 14.57 -1.06
C SER A 36 26.82 14.62 -0.72
N GLU A 37 26.37 15.77 -0.22
CA GLU A 37 24.95 16.02 0.10
C GLU A 37 24.05 15.83 -1.13
N GLU A 38 24.47 16.40 -2.27
CA GLU A 38 23.72 16.34 -3.53
C GLU A 38 23.54 14.89 -4.02
N GLU A 39 24.56 14.05 -3.86
CA GLU A 39 24.51 12.64 -4.25
C GLU A 39 23.57 11.83 -3.36
N ALA A 40 23.57 12.11 -2.05
CA ALA A 40 22.65 11.50 -1.11
C ALA A 40 21.19 11.92 -1.38
N LEU A 41 20.95 13.19 -1.70
CA LEU A 41 19.61 13.68 -2.04
C LEU A 41 19.10 13.10 -3.36
N ALA A 42 19.91 13.11 -4.41
CA ALA A 42 19.53 12.57 -5.72
C ALA A 42 19.18 11.08 -5.64
N ALA A 43 19.97 10.29 -4.90
CA ALA A 43 19.68 8.89 -4.67
C ALA A 43 18.39 8.67 -3.87
N GLY A 44 18.14 9.50 -2.85
CA GLY A 44 16.91 9.43 -2.08
C GLY A 44 15.67 9.87 -2.86
N GLU A 45 15.79 10.86 -3.75
CA GLU A 45 14.70 11.33 -4.61
C GLU A 45 14.32 10.28 -5.67
N GLU A 46 15.30 9.57 -6.24
CA GLU A 46 15.03 8.45 -7.16
C GLU A 46 14.23 7.33 -6.47
N VAL A 47 14.62 6.95 -5.25
CA VAL A 47 13.90 5.93 -4.46
C VAL A 47 12.51 6.42 -4.04
N LEU A 48 12.37 7.70 -3.68
CA LEU A 48 11.09 8.29 -3.34
C LEU A 48 10.11 8.24 -4.53
N ASP A 49 10.60 8.55 -5.73
CA ASP A 49 9.82 8.53 -6.97
C ASP A 49 9.44 7.09 -7.36
N GLU A 50 10.36 6.12 -7.18
CA GLU A 50 10.08 4.69 -7.35
C GLU A 50 9.01 4.19 -6.38
N MET A 51 9.13 4.50 -5.08
CA MET A 51 8.14 4.12 -4.07
C MET A 51 6.77 4.78 -4.29
N ALA A 52 6.74 6.03 -4.76
CA ALA A 52 5.50 6.73 -5.06
C ALA A 52 4.76 6.13 -6.28
N SER A 53 5.49 5.46 -7.17
CA SER A 53 4.94 4.83 -8.37
C SER A 53 4.43 3.41 -8.12
N ASP A 54 4.97 2.71 -7.11
CA ASP A 54 4.64 1.30 -6.79
C ASP A 54 3.33 1.15 -5.97
N ASP A 55 2.85 2.21 -5.31
CA ASP A 55 1.59 2.20 -4.52
C ASP A 55 0.31 2.26 -5.41
N GLU A 56 0.46 2.44 -6.73
CA GLU A 56 -0.67 2.51 -7.68
C GLU A 56 -0.90 1.21 -8.50
N ASP A 57 -0.14 0.13 -8.27
CA ASP A 57 -0.21 -1.14 -9.04
C ASP A 57 -0.73 -2.36 -8.23
N GLU A 58 -1.67 -2.17 -7.29
CA GLU A 58 -2.54 -3.25 -6.79
C GLU A 58 -3.83 -3.38 -7.63
N ASP A 59 -3.70 -3.37 -8.95
CA ASP A 59 -4.70 -3.95 -9.87
C ASP A 59 -4.30 -5.40 -10.19
N GLU A 60 -4.42 -6.31 -9.22
CA GLU A 60 -4.46 -7.75 -9.54
C GLU A 60 -5.93 -8.18 -9.73
N ASP A 61 -6.38 -7.98 -10.97
CA ASP A 61 -7.52 -8.66 -11.59
C ASP A 61 -7.50 -10.17 -11.32
N GLY A 62 -8.18 -10.59 -10.26
CA GLY A 62 -8.59 -11.97 -10.04
C GLY A 62 -9.95 -12.26 -10.68
N ASP A 63 -10.05 -12.20 -12.01
CA ASP A 63 -11.16 -12.78 -12.77
C ASP A 63 -11.14 -14.31 -12.62
N GLU A 64 -12.09 -14.86 -11.86
CA GLU A 64 -12.64 -16.18 -12.15
C GLU A 64 -14.17 -16.08 -12.22
N VAL A 65 -14.66 -15.80 -13.42
CA VAL A 65 -16.03 -16.15 -13.80
C VAL A 65 -16.08 -17.66 -14.11
N VAL A 66 -16.95 -18.43 -13.45
CA VAL A 66 -17.90 -19.35 -14.11
C VAL A 66 -18.92 -19.98 -13.12
N ALA A 67 -20.20 -19.80 -13.48
CA ALA A 67 -21.38 -20.67 -13.37
C ALA A 67 -21.29 -21.95 -12.51
N GLU A 68 -22.31 -22.34 -11.75
CA GLU A 68 -23.58 -22.86 -12.28
C GLU A 68 -24.73 -22.73 -11.26
N ALA A 69 -25.94 -22.55 -11.78
CA ALA A 69 -27.17 -22.71 -11.04
C ALA A 69 -27.31 -24.15 -10.52
N ASP A 70 -27.64 -24.32 -9.24
CA ASP A 70 -28.33 -25.53 -8.77
C ASP A 70 -29.67 -25.12 -8.15
N ASP A 71 -30.67 -25.45 -8.94
CA ASP A 71 -32.08 -25.54 -8.61
C ASP A 71 -32.22 -26.47 -7.39
N ASN A 72 -32.53 -25.93 -6.21
CA ASN A 72 -33.11 -26.76 -5.14
C ASN A 72 -34.41 -26.15 -4.67
N ASP A 73 -35.41 -26.36 -5.53
CA ASP A 73 -36.78 -26.68 -5.16
C ASP A 73 -36.84 -27.42 -3.81
N SER A 74 -37.46 -26.81 -2.82
CA SER A 74 -37.95 -27.51 -1.64
C SER A 74 -39.32 -26.92 -1.32
N ASP A 75 -40.27 -27.42 -2.12
CA ASP A 75 -41.61 -27.80 -1.70
C ASP A 75 -41.66 -28.20 -0.21
N GLU A 76 -42.50 -27.53 0.57
CA GLU A 76 -43.48 -28.24 1.38
C GLU A 76 -44.57 -27.24 1.82
N GLU A 77 -45.73 -27.38 1.19
CA GLU A 77 -47.00 -26.82 1.65
C GLU A 77 -47.45 -27.60 2.91
N GLU A 78 -47.66 -26.94 4.05
CA GLU A 78 -48.68 -27.40 4.99
C GLU A 78 -49.56 -26.22 5.43
N ASP A 79 -50.78 -26.29 4.90
CA ASP A 79 -52.02 -25.65 5.32
C ASP A 79 -52.38 -26.05 6.78
N GLU A 80 -53.49 -25.51 7.29
CA GLU A 80 -54.17 -25.91 8.52
C GLU A 80 -53.53 -25.36 9.84
N GLU A 81 -54.19 -24.57 10.69
CA GLU A 81 -55.61 -24.39 10.94
C GLU A 81 -55.84 -23.09 11.74
N LYS A 82 -56.91 -22.36 11.40
CA LYS A 82 -57.50 -21.36 12.30
C LYS A 82 -58.43 -22.07 13.28
N ALA A 83 -58.15 -22.00 14.58
CA ALA A 83 -59.20 -21.99 15.59
C ALA A 83 -58.72 -21.41 16.92
N SER A 84 -59.52 -20.48 17.42
CA SER A 84 -59.33 -19.63 18.59
C SER A 84 -59.25 -20.39 19.92
N ALA A 85 -58.51 -19.81 20.86
CA ALA A 85 -58.69 -20.01 22.31
C ALA A 85 -59.25 -18.72 22.92
#